data_AF-A0A358B5S9-F1
#
_entry.id   AF-A0A358B5S9-F1
#
_cell.length_a   1.000
_cell.length_b   1.000
_cell.length_c   1.000
_cell.angle_alpha   90.00
_cell.angle_beta   90.00
_cell.angle_gamma   90.00
#
_symmetry.space_group_name_H-M   'P 1'
#
loop_
_entity.id
_entity.type
_entity.pdbx_description
1 polymer ?
#
loop_
_entity_poly.entity_id
_entity_poly.type
_entity_poly.pdbx_seq_one_letter_code
_entity_poly.pdbx_strand_id
1 'polypeptide(L)'
;MDFKTYFTGLPIAERESFAQQAGTSRGYCNQVAYANKQIELGMADVFVAVSGGILDLDNLPLTDRAAAQRIIRERVAEPAPAGITAEASPVEQGA
;
A
#
# COMPACT_ATOMS: atom_id res chain seq x y z
N MET A 1 -1.51 -1.06 14.55
CA MET A 1 -2.68 -0.27 15.06
C MET A 1 -3.70 -0.19 13.94
N ASP A 2 -4.99 -0.46 14.16
CA ASP A 2 -5.97 -0.40 13.07
C ASP A 2 -6.37 1.03 12.67
N PHE A 3 -6.86 1.18 11.43
CA PHE A 3 -7.25 2.49 10.88
C PHE A 3 -8.31 3.20 11.71
N LYS A 4 -9.29 2.45 12.24
CA LYS A 4 -10.40 3.02 13.01
C LYS A 4 -9.89 3.67 14.29
N THR A 5 -9.03 2.96 15.03
CA THR A 5 -8.44 3.40 16.29
C THR A 5 -7.62 4.66 16.05
N TYR A 6 -6.77 4.65 15.03
CA TYR A 6 -5.99 5.82 14.64
C TYR A 6 -6.88 7.01 14.26
N PHE A 7 -7.75 6.84 13.26
CA PHE A 7 -8.49 7.95 12.67
C PHE A 7 -9.53 8.55 13.63
N THR A 8 -10.16 7.72 14.47
CA THR A 8 -11.11 8.23 15.47
C THR A 8 -10.42 8.79 16.71
N GLY A 9 -9.14 8.46 16.94
CA GLY A 9 -8.29 9.10 17.95
C GLY A 9 -7.89 10.53 17.60
N LEU A 10 -7.87 10.90 16.31
CA LEU A 10 -7.56 12.26 15.88
C LEU A 10 -8.63 13.27 16.33
N PRO A 11 -8.24 14.50 16.72
CA PRO A 11 -9.14 15.64 16.83
C PRO A 11 -9.95 15.83 15.53
N ILE A 12 -11.18 16.34 15.65
CA ILE A 12 -12.09 16.48 14.50
C ILE A 12 -11.46 17.30 13.36
N ALA A 13 -10.73 18.37 13.68
CA ALA A 13 -10.04 19.19 12.69
C ALA A 13 -8.91 18.43 11.97
N GLU A 14 -8.18 17.57 12.69
CA GLU A 14 -7.09 16.77 12.13
C GLU A 14 -7.61 15.63 11.23
N ARG A 15 -8.83 15.13 11.48
CA ARG A 15 -9.47 14.16 10.57
C ARG A 15 -9.69 14.72 9.17
N GLU A 16 -10.07 15.99 9.08
CA GLU A 16 -10.24 16.68 7.80
C GLU A 16 -8.88 16.89 7.12
N SER A 17 -7.87 17.30 7.90
CA SER A 17 -6.50 17.46 7.39
C SER A 17 -5.91 16.15 6.89
N PHE A 18 -6.08 15.04 7.62
CA PHE A 18 -5.64 13.71 7.22
C PHE A 18 -6.29 13.31 5.88
N ALA A 19 -7.60 13.46 5.77
CA ALA A 19 -8.32 13.11 4.55
C ALA A 19 -7.84 13.94 3.34
N GLN A 20 -7.64 15.24 3.54
CA GLN A 20 -7.14 16.14 2.51
C GLN A 20 -5.72 15.77 2.07
N GLN A 21 -4.80 15.50 3.01
CA GLN A 21 -3.43 15.07 2.72
C GLN A 21 -3.40 13.72 2.01
N ALA A 22 -4.30 12.82 2.37
CA ALA A 22 -4.47 11.52 1.72
C ALA A 22 -5.20 11.60 0.36
N GLY A 23 -5.53 12.81 -0.12
CA GLY A 23 -6.19 13.00 -1.42
C GLY A 23 -7.60 12.42 -1.49
N THR A 24 -8.32 12.37 -0.35
CA THR A 24 -9.67 11.82 -0.24
C THR A 24 -10.58 12.73 0.59
N SER A 25 -11.79 12.28 0.89
CA SER A 25 -12.74 13.00 1.74
C SER A 25 -12.82 12.41 3.15
N ARG A 26 -13.17 13.23 4.14
CA ARG A 26 -13.48 12.74 5.50
C ARG A 26 -14.59 11.67 5.48
N GLY A 27 -15.54 11.78 4.57
CA GLY A 27 -16.58 10.77 4.36
C GLY A 27 -16.03 9.41 3.95
N TYR A 28 -15.03 9.38 3.05
CA TYR A 28 -14.35 8.14 2.67
C TYR A 28 -13.60 7.53 3.87
N CYS A 29 -12.84 8.32 4.62
CA CYS A 29 -12.17 7.84 5.84
C CYS A 29 -13.17 7.30 6.86
N ASN A 30 -14.34 7.94 7.02
CA ASN A 30 -15.41 7.41 7.88
C ASN A 30 -15.95 6.06 7.39
N GLN A 31 -16.08 5.85 6.07
CA GLN A 31 -16.48 4.54 5.54
C GLN A 31 -15.44 3.46 5.85
N VAL A 32 -14.15 3.78 5.77
CA VAL A 32 -13.06 2.86 6.15
C VAL A 32 -13.12 2.56 7.65
N ALA A 33 -13.24 3.59 8.49
CA ALA A 33 -13.22 3.46 9.95
C ALA A 33 -14.48 2.79 10.54
N TYR A 34 -15.67 3.08 10.02
CA TYR A 34 -16.94 2.65 10.64
C TYR A 34 -17.70 1.60 9.84
N ALA A 35 -17.58 1.61 8.51
CA ALA A 35 -18.30 0.68 7.63
C ALA A 35 -17.42 -0.47 7.13
N ASN A 36 -16.21 -0.61 7.68
CA ASN A 36 -15.22 -1.61 7.27
C ASN A 36 -14.99 -1.63 5.75
N LYS A 37 -15.04 -0.46 5.11
CA LYS A 37 -14.79 -0.34 3.68
C LYS A 37 -13.36 -0.78 3.39
N GLN A 38 -13.22 -1.79 2.55
CA GLN A 38 -11.91 -2.23 2.08
C GLN A 38 -11.30 -1.22 1.10
N ILE A 39 -9.98 -1.10 1.12
CA ILE A 39 -9.20 -0.16 0.32
C ILE A 39 -8.17 -0.88 -0.56
N GLU A 40 -7.88 -0.28 -1.71
CA GLU A 40 -6.84 -0.75 -2.62
C GLU A 40 -5.44 -0.40 -2.10
N LEU A 41 -4.42 -1.15 -2.54
CA LEU A 41 -3.05 -1.03 -2.03
C LEU A 41 -2.49 0.39 -2.15
N GLY A 42 -2.73 1.09 -3.26
CA GLY A 42 -2.26 2.46 -3.43
C GLY A 42 -2.87 3.46 -2.42
N MET A 43 -4.12 3.26 -2.00
CA MET A 43 -4.73 4.10 -0.95
C MET A 43 -4.16 3.74 0.44
N ALA A 44 -3.89 2.46 0.67
CA ALA A 44 -3.26 2.00 1.91
C ALA A 44 -1.85 2.58 2.08
N ASP A 45 -1.05 2.56 1.02
CA ASP A 45 0.29 3.17 0.98
C ASP A 45 0.24 4.67 1.35
N VAL A 46 -0.76 5.40 0.82
CA VAL A 46 -0.98 6.81 1.14
C VAL A 46 -1.35 6.99 2.62
N PHE A 47 -2.24 6.16 3.18
CA PHE A 47 -2.61 6.26 4.60
C PHE A 47 -1.41 6.02 5.52
N VAL A 48 -0.57 5.02 5.21
CA VAL A 48 0.68 4.77 5.94
C VAL A 48 1.59 6.00 5.89
N ALA A 49 1.83 6.56 4.70
CA ALA A 49 2.69 7.71 4.50
C ALA A 49 2.19 8.96 5.26
N VAL A 50 0.90 9.31 5.11
CA VAL A 50 0.29 10.49 5.76
C VAL A 50 0.25 10.33 7.28
N SER A 51 0.10 9.11 7.78
CA SER A 51 0.14 8.85 9.23
C SER A 51 1.54 8.97 9.85
N GLY A 52 2.59 9.20 9.04
CA GLY A 52 3.96 9.24 9.53
C GLY A 52 4.46 7.87 10.03
N GLY A 53 3.93 6.78 9.48
CA GLY A 53 4.29 5.41 9.87
C GLY A 53 3.60 4.89 11.14
N ILE A 54 2.60 5.59 11.68
CA ILE A 54 1.77 5.09 12.79
C ILE A 54 0.87 3.94 12.32
N LEU A 55 0.36 4.05 11.09
CA LEU A 55 -0.34 2.95 10.42
C LEU A 55 0.66 2.06 9.70
N ASP A 56 0.32 0.78 9.63
CA ASP A 56 1.04 -0.24 8.89
C ASP A 56 0.07 -0.93 7.93
N LEU A 57 0.59 -1.58 6.88
CA LEU A 57 -0.25 -2.29 5.91
C LEU A 57 -0.91 -3.55 6.51
N ASP A 58 -0.45 -4.07 7.65
CA ASP A 58 -0.98 -5.29 8.28
C ASP A 58 -2.35 -5.06 8.91
N ASN A 59 -2.58 -3.83 9.39
CA ASN A 59 -3.78 -3.47 10.14
C ASN A 59 -4.74 -2.57 9.36
N LEU A 60 -4.50 -2.38 8.05
CA LEU A 60 -5.43 -1.69 7.15
C LEU A 60 -6.42 -2.68 6.52
N PRO A 61 -7.69 -2.28 6.32
CA PRO A 61 -8.71 -3.14 5.71
C PRO A 61 -8.46 -3.21 4.19
N LEU A 62 -7.53 -4.05 3.77
CA LEU A 62 -7.22 -4.22 2.35
C LEU A 62 -8.32 -5.03 1.64
N THR A 63 -8.51 -4.77 0.35
CA THR A 63 -9.19 -5.72 -0.53
C THR A 63 -8.38 -7.00 -0.66
N ASP A 64 -9.01 -8.13 -0.96
CA ASP A 64 -8.30 -9.41 -1.18
C ASP A 64 -7.21 -9.28 -2.24
N ARG A 65 -7.50 -8.52 -3.30
CA ARG A 65 -6.54 -8.20 -4.36
C ARG A 65 -5.33 -7.42 -3.82
N ALA A 66 -5.56 -6.37 -3.03
CA ALA A 66 -4.50 -5.56 -2.46
C ALA A 66 -3.63 -6.37 -1.48
N ALA A 67 -4.23 -7.23 -0.67
CA ALA A 67 -3.52 -8.15 0.21
C ALA A 67 -2.62 -9.12 -0.60
N ALA A 68 -3.14 -9.71 -1.68
CA ALA A 68 -2.35 -10.56 -2.57
C ALA A 68 -1.20 -9.81 -3.25
N GLN A 69 -1.44 -8.57 -3.72
CA GLN A 69 -0.41 -7.73 -4.34
C GLN A 69 0.74 -7.43 -3.38
N ARG A 70 0.44 -7.14 -2.12
CA ARG A 70 1.44 -6.92 -1.08
C ARG A 70 2.32 -8.16 -0.88
N ILE A 71 1.71 -9.34 -0.71
CA ILE A 71 2.44 -10.60 -0.52
C ILE A 71 3.37 -10.87 -1.71
N ILE A 72 2.92 -10.63 -2.94
CA ILE A 72 3.75 -10.81 -4.13
C ILE A 72 4.94 -9.83 -4.13
N ARG A 73 4.72 -8.56 -3.77
CA ARG A 73 5.78 -7.56 -3.70
C ARG A 73 6.83 -7.90 -2.65
N GLU A 74 6.41 -8.39 -1.48
CA GLU A 74 7.33 -8.83 -0.41
C GLU A 74 8.18 -10.02 -0.87
N ARG A 75 7.60 -10.99 -1.59
CA ARG A 75 8.34 -12.13 -2.15
C ARG A 75 9.30 -11.76 -3.29
N VAL A 76 8.93 -10.79 -4.13
CA VAL A 76 9.79 -10.31 -5.24
C VAL A 76 10.90 -9.38 -4.75
N ALA A 77 10.75 -8.77 -3.57
CA ALA A 77 11.80 -7.99 -2.93
C ALA A 77 12.94 -8.86 -2.37
N GLU A 78 12.78 -10.18 -2.31
CA GLU A 78 13.93 -11.08 -2.18
C GLU A 78 14.75 -11.01 -3.47
N PRO A 79 16.06 -10.72 -3.42
CA PRO A 79 16.87 -10.64 -4.63
C PRO A 79 16.75 -11.97 -5.37
N ALA A 80 16.36 -11.90 -6.65
CA ALA A 80 16.38 -13.05 -7.53
C ALA A 80 17.74 -13.74 -7.39
N PRO A 81 17.82 -15.08 -7.25
CA PRO A 81 19.09 -15.77 -7.14
C PRO A 81 19.96 -15.36 -8.33
N ALA A 82 21.14 -14.81 -8.04
CA ALA A 82 22.11 -14.36 -9.03
C ALA A 82 22.50 -15.55 -9.92
N GLY A 83 21.79 -15.73 -11.03
CA GLY A 83 21.87 -17.00 -11.76
C GLY A 83 21.10 -16.98 -13.07
N ILE A 84 21.21 -15.90 -13.84
CA ILE A 84 21.01 -15.98 -15.29
C ILE A 84 22.09 -15.12 -15.94
N THR A 85 23.28 -15.70 -16.11
CA THR A 85 24.26 -15.20 -17.06
C THR A 85 23.60 -15.25 -18.44
N ALA A 86 23.37 -14.08 -19.03
CA ALA A 86 22.98 -13.98 -20.43
C ALA A 86 24.11 -14.58 -21.28
N GLU A 87 23.93 -15.82 -21.76
CA GLU A 87 24.76 -16.34 -22.83
C GLU A 87 24.45 -15.53 -24.08
N ALA A 88 25.40 -14.67 -24.46
CA ALA A 88 25.39 -14.00 -25.75
C ALA A 88 25.61 -15.06 -26.83
N SER A 89 24.56 -15.38 -27.60
CA SER A 89 24.70 -16.14 -28.82
C SER A 89 25.61 -15.39 -29.81
N PRO A 90 26.61 -16.05 -30.43
CA PRO A 90 27.44 -15.40 -31.43
C PRO A 90 26.60 -15.18 -32.70
N VAL A 91 26.57 -13.94 -33.17
CA VAL A 91 25.99 -13.58 -34.47
C VAL A 91 26.90 -14.15 -35.56
N GLU A 92 26.41 -15.17 -36.28
CA GLU A 92 27.02 -15.66 -37.52
C GLU A 92 27.09 -14.51 -38.54
N GLN A 93 28.31 -14.15 -38.94
CA GLN A 93 28.55 -13.25 -40.07
C GLN A 93 28.40 -14.06 -41.37
N GLY A 94 27.32 -13.80 -42.11
CA GLY A 94 27.15 -14.27 -43.48
C GLY A 94 27.74 -13.27 -44.47
N ALA A 95 28.64 -13.78 -45.32
CA ALA A 95 29.39 -13.09 -46.38
C ALA A 95 28.54 -12.66 -47.57
#